data_AF-A0AAW9FP92-F1
#
_entry.id   AF-A0AAW9FP92-F1
#
_cell.length_a   1.000
_cell.length_b   1.000
_cell.length_c   1.000
_cell.angle_alpha   90.00
_cell.angle_beta   90.00
_cell.angle_gamma   90.00
#
_symmetry.space_group_name_H-M   'P 1'
#
loop_
_entity.id
_entity.type
_entity.pdbx_description
1 polymer ?
#
loop_
_entity_poly.entity_id
_entity_poly.type
_entity_poly.pdbx_seq_one_letter_code
_entity_poly.pdbx_strand_id
1 'polypeptide(L)'
;MSAQGMLASELVQKGFRLAGSWRDEHDRPDRAEWLKHQPGLYAFAIAGEVVFIGKSGFLDRKLRDYGAWAFKFSRHDTEDVYFQIAASVLSGKEVQVFTKIMRISMAELTPIEAELIHSAQPLWNRTCRAALRRQGHYF
;
A
#
# COMPACT_ATOMS: atom_id res chain seq x y z
N MET A 1 -17.80 -14.07 13.85
CA MET A 1 -17.05 -14.55 12.67
C MET A 1 -16.09 -13.46 12.28
N SER A 2 -14.79 -13.64 12.53
CA SER A 2 -13.78 -12.65 12.12
C SER A 2 -13.76 -12.61 10.60
N ALA A 3 -13.96 -11.43 10.01
CA ALA A 3 -13.77 -11.27 8.57
C ALA A 3 -12.30 -11.61 8.28
N GLN A 4 -12.06 -12.73 7.58
CA GLN A 4 -10.73 -13.05 7.08
C GLN A 4 -10.33 -11.94 6.11
N GLY A 5 -9.22 -11.27 6.40
CA GLY A 5 -8.65 -10.27 5.50
C GLY A 5 -8.21 -10.93 4.19
N MET A 6 -8.19 -10.16 3.11
CA MET A 6 -7.70 -10.65 1.81
C MET A 6 -6.23 -11.09 1.92
N LEU A 7 -5.92 -12.24 1.33
CA LEU A 7 -4.56 -12.76 1.25
C LEU A 7 -3.81 -12.23 0.02
N ALA A 8 -2.48 -12.15 0.11
CA ALA A 8 -1.61 -11.76 -0.98
C ALA A 8 -1.76 -12.66 -2.24
N SER A 9 -2.08 -13.94 -2.06
CA SER A 9 -2.39 -14.86 -3.15
C SER A 9 -3.61 -14.43 -3.97
N GLU A 10 -4.60 -13.81 -3.35
CA GLU A 10 -5.79 -13.30 -4.03
C GLU A 10 -5.47 -12.05 -4.85
N LEU A 11 -4.51 -11.23 -4.42
CA LEU A 11 -4.02 -10.11 -5.25
C LEU A 11 -3.41 -10.63 -6.56
N VAL A 12 -2.63 -11.71 -6.50
CA VAL A 12 -2.03 -12.34 -7.69
C VAL A 12 -3.12 -12.83 -8.65
N GLN A 13 -4.17 -13.48 -8.14
CA GLN A 13 -5.33 -13.89 -8.94
C GLN A 13 -6.07 -12.70 -9.57
N LYS A 14 -6.09 -11.55 -8.89
CA LYS A 14 -6.65 -10.28 -9.38
C LYS A 14 -5.71 -9.53 -10.34
N GLY A 15 -4.57 -10.12 -10.71
CA GLY A 15 -3.63 -9.59 -11.70
C GLY A 15 -2.59 -8.63 -11.12
N PHE A 16 -2.39 -8.62 -9.80
CA PHE A 16 -1.26 -7.92 -9.19
C PHE A 16 0.04 -8.73 -9.37
N ARG A 17 1.15 -8.02 -9.45
CA ARG A 17 2.50 -8.56 -9.51
C ARG A 17 3.32 -8.03 -8.33
N LEU A 18 4.14 -8.89 -7.73
CA LEU A 18 5.09 -8.48 -6.71
C LEU A 18 6.15 -7.55 -7.32
N ALA A 19 6.22 -6.31 -6.82
CA ALA A 19 7.23 -5.33 -7.20
C ALA A 19 8.53 -5.48 -6.39
N GLY A 20 8.40 -5.97 -5.16
CA GLY A 20 9.48 -6.17 -4.20
C GLY A 20 8.91 -6.18 -2.78
N SER A 21 9.76 -5.94 -1.80
CA SER A 21 9.34 -5.74 -0.42
C SER A 21 10.19 -4.65 0.23
N TRP A 22 9.83 -4.21 1.43
CA TRP A 22 10.71 -3.45 2.32
C TRP A 22 11.02 -4.32 3.54
N ARG A 23 12.30 -4.67 3.73
CA ARG A 23 12.86 -5.34 4.90
C ARG A 23 14.06 -4.59 5.44
N ASP A 24 14.88 -4.05 4.55
CA ASP A 24 16.05 -3.24 4.89
C ASP A 24 16.28 -2.08 3.91
N GLU A 25 17.25 -1.23 4.22
CA GLU A 25 17.55 -0.03 3.45
C GLU A 25 18.08 -0.29 2.03
N HIS A 26 18.32 -1.52 1.60
CA HIS A 26 18.70 -1.84 0.23
C HIS A 26 17.50 -2.22 -0.63
N ASP A 27 16.39 -2.57 -0.01
CA ASP A 27 15.16 -2.92 -0.70
C ASP A 27 14.53 -1.71 -1.40
N ARG A 28 14.27 -1.84 -2.71
CA ARG A 28 13.77 -0.76 -3.56
C ARG A 28 12.68 -1.24 -4.53
N PRO A 29 11.44 -1.47 -4.05
CA PRO A 29 10.30 -1.82 -4.90
C PRO A 29 10.05 -0.81 -6.02
N ASP A 30 10.41 0.46 -5.82
CA ASP A 30 10.29 1.53 -6.81
C ASP A 30 11.24 1.39 -8.01
N ARG A 31 12.28 0.55 -7.91
CA ARG A 31 13.27 0.32 -8.98
C ARG A 31 12.85 -0.72 -10.01
N ALA A 32 11.72 -1.41 -9.81
CA ALA A 32 11.18 -2.32 -10.81
C ALA A 32 10.92 -1.59 -12.14
N GLU A 33 11.67 -1.93 -13.20
CA GLU A 33 11.69 -1.14 -14.45
C GLU A 33 10.31 -1.01 -15.10
N TRP A 34 9.50 -2.05 -14.98
CA TRP A 34 8.15 -2.10 -15.54
C TRP A 34 7.17 -1.17 -14.83
N LEU A 35 7.53 -0.56 -13.68
CA LEU A 35 6.72 0.44 -12.98
C LEU A 35 6.98 1.89 -13.42
N LYS A 36 8.08 2.16 -14.13
CA LYS A 36 8.49 3.52 -14.47
C LYS A 36 7.38 4.26 -15.21
N HIS A 37 6.95 5.38 -14.64
CA HIS A 37 5.87 6.22 -15.15
C HIS A 37 4.53 5.51 -15.41
N GLN A 38 4.25 4.40 -14.72
CA GLN A 38 2.99 3.68 -14.91
C GLN A 38 1.95 4.07 -13.86
N PRO A 39 0.69 4.33 -14.26
CA PRO A 39 -0.44 4.44 -13.34
C PRO A 39 -0.96 3.07 -12.92
N GLY A 40 -1.64 3.01 -11.77
CA GLY A 40 -2.36 1.82 -11.36
C GLY A 40 -2.64 1.72 -9.86
N LEU A 41 -2.81 0.49 -9.41
CA LEU A 41 -3.06 0.13 -8.02
C LEU A 41 -1.80 -0.44 -7.39
N TYR A 42 -1.66 -0.24 -6.08
CA TYR A 42 -0.65 -0.89 -5.25
C TYR A 42 -1.29 -1.42 -3.97
N ALA A 43 -0.69 -2.46 -3.40
CA ALA A 43 -1.12 -3.06 -2.15
C ALA A 43 0.10 -3.49 -1.32
N PHE A 44 -0.04 -3.40 -0.01
CA PHE A 44 0.96 -3.87 0.94
C PHE A 44 0.45 -5.10 1.67
N ALA A 45 1.33 -6.07 1.86
CA ALA A 45 1.04 -7.27 2.63
C ALA A 45 2.13 -7.56 3.67
N ILE A 46 1.71 -8.07 4.83
CA ILE A 46 2.60 -8.51 5.91
C ILE A 46 2.16 -9.92 6.30
N ALA A 47 3.11 -10.86 6.39
CA ALA A 47 2.82 -12.26 6.68
C ALA A 47 1.72 -12.87 5.78
N GLY A 48 1.64 -12.42 4.53
CA GLY A 48 0.66 -12.89 3.55
C GLY A 48 -0.71 -12.22 3.60
N GLU A 49 -0.99 -11.35 4.58
CA GLU A 49 -2.27 -10.62 4.68
C GLU A 49 -2.16 -9.22 4.08
N VAL A 50 -3.16 -8.81 3.31
CA VAL A 50 -3.23 -7.46 2.73
C VAL A 50 -3.61 -6.45 3.80
N VAL A 51 -2.69 -5.54 4.09
CA VAL A 51 -2.85 -4.52 5.14
C VAL A 51 -3.18 -3.14 4.60
N PHE A 52 -2.88 -2.87 3.33
CA PHE A 52 -3.18 -1.59 2.68
C PHE A 52 -3.38 -1.74 1.18
N ILE A 53 -4.26 -0.93 0.60
CA ILE A 53 -4.47 -0.76 -0.84
C ILE A 53 -4.50 0.73 -1.16
N GLY A 54 -3.87 1.12 -2.27
CA GLY A 54 -3.91 2.48 -2.79
C GLY A 54 -3.84 2.56 -4.32
N LYS A 55 -4.06 3.76 -4.85
CA LYS A 55 -3.88 4.09 -6.28
C LYS A 55 -2.87 5.22 -6.49
N SER A 56 -2.24 5.24 -7.67
CA SER A 56 -1.33 6.32 -8.09
C SER A 56 -1.33 6.51 -9.59
N GLY A 57 -1.11 7.75 -10.04
CA GLY A 57 -0.80 8.05 -11.44
C GLY A 57 0.63 7.68 -11.85
N PHE A 58 1.52 7.53 -10.85
CA PHE A 58 2.93 7.18 -11.02
C PHE A 58 3.34 6.24 -9.89
N LEU A 59 3.28 4.93 -10.14
CA LEU A 59 3.54 3.90 -9.14
C LEU A 59 4.98 3.98 -8.61
N ASP A 60 5.96 4.11 -9.51
CA ASP A 60 7.37 4.28 -9.16
C ASP A 60 7.62 5.45 -8.20
N ARG A 61 7.09 6.63 -8.50
CA ARG A 61 7.23 7.81 -7.63
C ARG A 61 6.58 7.57 -6.27
N LYS A 62 5.36 7.02 -6.25
CA LYS A 62 4.62 6.79 -5.00
C LYS A 62 5.32 5.76 -4.11
N LEU A 63 5.86 4.70 -4.69
CA LEU A 63 6.62 3.69 -3.94
C LEU A 63 7.96 4.24 -3.45
N ARG A 64 8.62 5.11 -4.23
CA ARG A 64 9.83 5.80 -3.77
C ARG A 64 9.54 6.70 -2.57
N ASP A 65 8.43 7.43 -2.60
CA ASP A 65 8.01 8.27 -1.49
C ASP A 65 7.85 7.42 -0.23
N TYR A 66 7.13 6.29 -0.29
CA TYR A 66 7.05 5.36 0.85
C TYR A 66 8.42 4.82 1.30
N GLY A 67 9.25 4.37 0.36
CA GLY A 67 10.58 3.84 0.66
C GLY A 67 11.51 4.87 1.33
N ALA A 68 11.36 6.15 1.01
CA ALA A 68 12.14 7.22 1.65
C ALA A 68 11.83 7.42 3.14
N TRP A 69 10.63 7.00 3.57
CA TRP A 69 10.18 7.06 4.97
C TRP A 69 10.22 5.71 5.68
N ALA A 70 10.16 4.59 4.95
CA ALA A 70 10.13 3.23 5.50
C ALA A 70 11.29 2.90 6.46
N PHE A 71 12.42 3.59 6.33
CA PHE A 71 13.62 3.37 7.16
C PHE A 71 13.96 4.55 8.08
N LYS A 72 13.09 5.56 8.14
CA LYS A 72 13.28 6.72 9.01
C LYS A 72 12.38 6.61 10.22
N PHE A 73 12.97 6.70 11.41
CA PHE A 73 12.19 6.88 12.63
C PHE A 73 11.74 8.35 12.71
N SER A 74 10.45 8.61 12.57
CA SER A 74 9.87 9.91 12.89
C SER A 74 8.77 9.74 13.93
N ARG A 75 8.67 10.71 14.86
CA ARG A 75 7.56 10.83 15.82
C ARG A 75 6.27 11.32 15.13
N HIS A 76 5.97 10.80 13.94
CA HIS A 76 4.75 11.14 13.22
C HIS A 76 3.54 10.39 13.77
N ASP A 77 2.36 10.88 13.39
CA ASP A 77 1.07 10.33 13.77
C ASP A 77 1.02 8.82 13.51
N THR A 78 0.73 8.05 14.56
CA THR A 78 0.78 6.57 14.53
C THR A 78 -0.21 5.95 13.53
N GLU A 79 -1.10 6.77 12.99
CA GLU A 79 -2.23 6.37 12.17
C GLU A 79 -1.99 6.60 10.66
N ASP A 80 -0.83 7.14 10.27
CA ASP A 80 -0.40 7.27 8.87
C ASP A 80 0.21 5.96 8.35
N VAL A 81 -0.06 5.61 7.10
CA VAL A 81 0.54 4.48 6.39
C VAL A 81 2.06 4.58 6.33
N TYR A 82 2.64 5.78 6.24
CA TYR A 82 4.11 5.94 6.29
C TYR A 82 4.68 5.45 7.64
N PHE A 83 4.02 5.80 8.75
CA PHE A 83 4.41 5.35 10.07
C PHE A 83 4.24 3.83 10.21
N GLN A 84 3.11 3.29 9.73
CA GLN A 84 2.83 1.84 9.82
C GLN A 84 3.85 0.99 9.05
N ILE A 85 4.30 1.45 7.88
CA ILE A 85 5.41 0.82 7.14
C ILE A 85 6.69 0.87 7.97
N ALA A 86 7.10 2.05 8.44
CA ALA A 86 8.34 2.21 9.19
C ALA A 86 8.34 1.38 10.48
N ALA A 87 7.25 1.40 11.24
CA ALA A 87 7.08 0.60 12.46
C ALA A 87 7.17 -0.91 12.17
N SER A 88 6.60 -1.37 11.06
CA SER A 88 6.65 -2.78 10.65
C SER A 88 8.08 -3.20 10.32
N VAL A 89 8.77 -2.42 9.49
CA VAL A 89 10.16 -2.68 9.08
C VAL A 89 11.10 -2.67 10.29
N LEU A 90 11.00 -1.67 11.16
CA LEU A 90 11.80 -1.56 12.39
C LEU A 90 11.54 -2.69 13.40
N SER A 91 10.36 -3.30 13.33
CA SER A 91 10.02 -4.50 14.12
C SER A 91 10.48 -5.80 13.45
N GLY A 92 11.28 -5.73 12.38
CA GLY A 92 11.78 -6.88 11.66
C GLY A 92 10.75 -7.57 10.75
N LYS A 93 9.63 -6.90 10.43
CA LYS A 93 8.61 -7.47 9.53
C LYS A 93 8.88 -7.06 8.08
N GLU A 94 8.74 -8.02 7.16
CA GLU A 94 8.73 -7.76 5.73
C GLU A 94 7.39 -7.15 5.30
N VAL A 95 7.45 -6.01 4.60
CA VAL A 95 6.29 -5.41 3.93
C VAL A 95 6.39 -5.69 2.44
N GLN A 96 5.61 -6.66 1.95
CA GLN A 96 5.56 -7.01 0.53
C GLN A 96 4.75 -5.98 -0.26
N VAL A 97 5.23 -5.59 -1.44
CA VAL A 97 4.61 -4.58 -2.28
C VAL A 97 4.13 -5.21 -3.58
N PHE A 98 2.81 -5.23 -3.76
CA PHE A 98 2.14 -5.72 -4.96
C PHE A 98 1.61 -4.54 -5.77
N THR A 99 1.64 -4.65 -7.09
CA THR A 99 1.13 -3.60 -7.98
C THR A 99 0.36 -4.17 -9.16
N LYS A 100 -0.60 -3.40 -9.67
CA LYS A 100 -1.34 -3.70 -10.90
C LYS A 100 -1.36 -2.46 -11.77
N ILE A 101 -0.65 -2.51 -12.89
CA ILE A 101 -0.63 -1.42 -13.86
C ILE A 101 -1.99 -1.33 -14.54
N MET A 102 -2.56 -0.13 -14.56
CA MET A 102 -3.85 0.14 -15.17
C MET A 102 -3.76 1.51 -15.85
N ARG A 103 -3.63 1.49 -17.18
CA ARG A 103 -3.44 2.69 -18.04
C ARG A 103 -4.75 3.43 -18.29
N ILE A 104 -5.37 3.88 -17.21
CA ILE A 104 -6.63 4.62 -17.16
C ILE A 104 -6.45 5.85 -16.27
N SER A 105 -7.42 6.77 -16.28
CA SER A 105 -7.34 7.99 -15.49
C SER A 105 -7.46 7.72 -13.97
N MET A 106 -7.04 8.68 -13.14
CA MET A 106 -7.23 8.62 -11.69
C MET A 106 -8.70 8.59 -11.27
N ALA A 107 -9.57 9.23 -12.06
CA ALA A 107 -11.01 9.21 -11.85
C ALA A 107 -11.55 7.78 -12.01
N GLU A 108 -11.10 7.05 -13.03
CA GLU A 108 -11.49 5.66 -13.28
C GLU A 108 -10.84 4.67 -12.29
N LEU A 109 -9.63 4.95 -11.79
CA LEU A 109 -9.00 4.13 -10.73
C LEU A 109 -9.74 4.21 -9.40
N THR A 110 -10.40 5.32 -9.12
CA THR A 110 -11.05 5.59 -7.83
C THR A 110 -12.12 4.58 -7.44
N PRO A 111 -13.14 4.30 -8.27
CA PRO A 111 -14.15 3.29 -7.94
C PRO A 111 -13.54 1.89 -7.80
N ILE A 112 -12.53 1.55 -8.61
CA ILE A 112 -11.87 0.23 -8.58
C ILE A 112 -11.08 0.03 -7.28
N GLU A 113 -10.34 1.05 -6.84
CA GLU A 113 -9.66 1.06 -5.55
C GLU A 113 -10.67 0.95 -4.40
N ALA A 114 -11.77 1.70 -4.46
CA ALA A 114 -12.79 1.70 -3.42
C ALA A 114 -13.45 0.32 -3.26
N GLU A 115 -13.78 -0.35 -4.36
CA GLU A 115 -14.30 -1.72 -4.38
C GLU A 115 -13.28 -2.71 -3.81
N LEU A 116 -12.00 -2.58 -4.19
CA LEU A 116 -10.96 -3.46 -3.69
C LEU A 116 -10.74 -3.27 -2.19
N ILE A 117 -10.73 -2.04 -1.68
CA ILE A 117 -10.68 -1.76 -0.23
C ILE A 117 -11.92 -2.30 0.48
N HIS A 118 -13.10 -2.13 -0.10
CA HIS A 118 -14.35 -2.61 0.50
C HIS A 118 -14.37 -4.14 0.61
N SER A 119 -13.92 -4.85 -0.42
CA SER A 119 -13.84 -6.32 -0.40
C SER A 119 -12.72 -6.84 0.50
N ALA A 120 -11.53 -6.24 0.46
CA ALA A 120 -10.37 -6.71 1.21
C ALA A 120 -10.40 -6.35 2.69
N GLN A 121 -11.11 -5.28 3.06
CA GLN A 121 -11.14 -4.72 4.42
C GLN A 121 -9.72 -4.61 5.04
N PRO A 122 -8.76 -3.94 4.38
CA PRO A 122 -7.39 -3.84 4.87
C PRO A 122 -7.30 -2.95 6.12
N LEU A 123 -6.55 -3.41 7.12
CA LEU A 123 -6.46 -2.76 8.43
C LEU A 123 -5.97 -1.31 8.34
N TRP A 124 -4.91 -1.03 7.58
CA TRP A 124 -4.33 0.30 7.52
C TRP A 124 -5.24 1.30 6.80
N ASN A 125 -5.98 0.91 5.75
CA ASN A 125 -6.95 1.83 5.16
C ASN A 125 -8.06 2.23 6.15
N ARG A 126 -8.48 1.32 7.05
CA ARG A 126 -9.45 1.66 8.10
C ARG A 126 -8.87 2.65 9.11
N THR A 127 -7.67 2.37 9.61
CA THR A 127 -6.99 3.22 10.59
C THR A 127 -6.72 4.62 10.02
N CYS A 128 -6.15 4.72 8.82
CA CYS A 128 -5.89 6.00 8.17
C CYS A 128 -7.17 6.79 7.89
N ARG A 129 -8.27 6.14 7.46
CA ARG A 129 -9.57 6.82 7.29
C ARG A 129 -10.14 7.34 8.60
N ALA A 130 -10.00 6.59 9.68
CA ALA A 130 -10.47 7.02 11.00
C ALA A 130 -9.67 8.23 11.52
N ALA A 131 -8.36 8.29 11.25
CA ALA A 131 -7.51 9.44 11.53
C ALA A 131 -7.99 10.70 10.80
N LEU A 132 -8.19 10.59 9.48
CA LEU A 132 -8.61 11.70 8.62
C LEU A 132 -9.98 12.26 9.04
N ARG A 133 -10.93 11.38 9.40
CA ARG A 133 -12.25 11.79 9.92
C ARG A 133 -12.14 12.58 11.23
N ARG A 134 -11.26 12.18 12.15
CA ARG A 134 -11.02 12.91 13.41
C ARG A 134 -10.39 14.28 13.19
N GLN A 135 -9.61 14.43 12.13
CA GLN A 135 -8.95 15.69 11.76
C GLN A 135 -9.85 16.62 10.92
N GLY A 136 -11.12 16.26 10.68
CA GLY A 136 -12.07 17.10 9.92
C GLY A 136 -11.92 17.02 8.40
N HIS A 137 -11.11 16.08 7.89
CA HIS A 137 -10.98 15.82 6.47
C HIS A 137 -12.05 14.80 6.03
N TYR A 138 -13.11 15.29 5.40
CA TYR A 138 -14.15 14.47 4.79
C TYR A 138 -13.75 14.11 3.35
N PHE A 139 -13.83 12.82 3.00
CA PHE A 139 -13.75 12.30 1.63
C PHE A 139 -15.11 11.80 1.19
#